data_AF-A0A2W2BTW6-F1
#
_entry.id   AF-A0A2W2BTW6-F1
#
_cell.length_a   1.000
_cell.length_b   1.000
_cell.length_c   1.000
_cell.angle_alpha   90.00
_cell.angle_beta   90.00
_cell.angle_gamma   90.00
#
_symmetry.space_group_name_H-M   'P 1'
#
loop_
_entity.id
_entity.type
_entity.pdbx_description
1 polymer ?
#
loop_
_entity_poly.entity_id
_entity_poly.type
_entity_poly.pdbx_seq_one_letter_code
_entity_poly.pdbx_strand_id
1 'polypeptide(L)'
;ELTAAKIVGETAGITRFASEAKYAMHAGVAPVPVWSGRTKGRVRMNKSGNRQLNAALHRIAVTQIRLHGLGRAYYNKRITGGDTTTEALRALKRRLARTVFNTLKNNPSTATAPNLAAAA
;
A
#
# COMPACT_ATOMS: atom_id res chain seq x y z
N GLU A 1 -12.70 1.81 10.33
CA GLU A 1 -11.93 2.61 11.31
C GLU A 1 -10.48 2.17 11.54
N LEU A 2 -10.18 1.03 12.18
CA LEU A 2 -8.81 0.69 12.66
C LEU A 2 -7.69 0.71 11.60
N THR A 3 -7.96 0.26 10.36
CA THR A 3 -6.92 0.18 9.32
C THR A 3 -6.56 1.54 8.73
N ALA A 4 -7.52 2.46 8.61
CA ALA A 4 -7.29 3.80 8.10
C ALA A 4 -6.46 4.63 9.09
N ALA A 5 -6.85 4.61 10.38
CA ALA A 5 -6.09 5.25 11.45
C ALA A 5 -4.64 4.74 11.51
N LYS A 6 -4.44 3.42 11.37
CA LYS A 6 -3.10 2.82 11.29
C LYS A 6 -2.29 3.33 10.10
N ILE A 7 -2.90 3.48 8.93
CA ILE A 7 -2.20 4.02 7.75
C ILE A 7 -1.75 5.46 8.00
N VAL A 8 -2.63 6.31 8.53
CA VAL A 8 -2.31 7.72 8.81
C VAL A 8 -1.22 7.83 9.88
N GLY A 9 -1.38 7.13 11.01
CA GLY A 9 -0.41 7.14 12.10
C GLY A 9 0.97 6.63 11.69
N GLU A 10 1.03 5.49 10.99
CA GLU A 10 2.31 4.91 10.55
C GLU A 10 2.97 5.69 9.40
N THR A 11 2.18 6.43 8.62
CA THR A 11 2.72 7.31 7.57
C THR A 11 3.42 8.53 8.18
N ALA A 12 2.89 9.06 9.30
CA ALA A 12 3.43 10.23 10.02
C ALA A 12 3.68 11.45 9.11
N GLY A 13 2.68 11.78 8.28
CA GLY A 13 2.73 12.87 7.31
C GLY A 13 3.28 12.43 5.95
N ILE A 14 2.50 12.64 4.88
CA ILE A 14 2.86 12.17 3.54
C ILE A 14 4.00 12.98 2.88
N THR A 15 4.17 14.23 3.29
CA THR A 15 5.11 15.20 2.71
C THR A 15 6.58 14.81 2.88
N ARG A 16 6.90 13.95 3.86
CA ARG A 16 8.26 13.41 4.08
C ARG A 16 8.73 12.47 2.96
N PHE A 17 7.81 11.98 2.12
CA PHE A 17 8.14 11.06 1.03
C PHE A 17 8.23 11.81 -0.30
N ALA A 18 9.44 11.96 -0.84
CA ALA A 18 9.65 12.66 -2.10
C ALA A 18 8.98 11.98 -3.32
N SER A 19 8.65 10.69 -3.23
CA SER A 19 7.96 9.97 -4.30
C SER A 19 7.15 8.79 -3.79
N GLU A 20 6.19 8.36 -4.62
CA GLU A 20 5.39 7.15 -4.40
C GLU A 20 6.26 5.90 -4.22
N ALA A 21 7.40 5.82 -4.93
CA ALA A 21 8.33 4.71 -4.81
C ALA A 21 9.00 4.69 -3.42
N LYS A 22 9.39 5.85 -2.87
CA LYS A 22 9.92 5.96 -1.51
C LYS A 22 8.87 5.57 -0.47
N TYR A 23 7.61 5.97 -0.67
CA TYR A 23 6.51 5.54 0.19
C TYR A 23 6.31 4.01 0.14
N ALA A 24 6.32 3.41 -1.05
CA ALA A 24 6.22 1.95 -1.18
C ALA A 24 7.38 1.19 -0.54
N MET A 25 8.60 1.75 -0.59
CA MET A 25 9.77 1.21 0.11
C MET A 25 9.55 1.26 1.62
N HIS A 26 9.10 2.40 2.16
CA HIS A 26 8.78 2.56 3.57
C HIS A 26 7.67 1.61 4.02
N ALA A 27 6.60 1.47 3.24
CA ALA A 27 5.49 0.57 3.52
C ALA A 27 5.83 -0.93 3.35
N GLY A 28 7.05 -1.28 2.91
CA GLY A 28 7.48 -2.66 2.75
C GLY A 28 6.78 -3.41 1.59
N VAL A 29 6.19 -2.68 0.64
CA VAL A 29 5.49 -3.24 -0.53
C VAL A 29 6.22 -3.01 -1.84
N ALA A 30 7.34 -2.29 -1.82
CA ALA A 30 8.19 -2.14 -2.99
C ALA A 30 8.77 -3.50 -3.42
N PRO A 31 8.73 -3.81 -4.73
CA PRO A 31 9.34 -5.03 -5.25
C PRO A 31 10.87 -4.95 -5.12
N VAL A 32 11.49 -5.99 -4.56
CA VAL A 32 12.95 -6.11 -4.51
C VAL A 32 13.39 -7.12 -5.56
N PRO A 33 14.14 -6.71 -6.60
CA PRO A 33 14.62 -7.63 -7.63
C PRO A 33 15.59 -8.65 -7.01
N VAL A 34 15.52 -9.89 -7.50
CA VAL A 34 16.42 -10.99 -7.10
C VAL A 34 17.29 -11.43 -8.28
N TRP A 35 17.67 -10.48 -9.12
CA TRP A 35 18.50 -10.73 -10.29
C TRP A 35 19.51 -9.60 -10.45
N SER A 36 20.69 -9.91 -11.01
CA SER A 36 21.77 -8.97 -11.30
C SER A 36 21.87 -8.56 -12.77
N GLY A 37 21.13 -9.24 -13.67
CA GLY A 37 21.19 -9.05 -15.13
C GLY A 37 20.04 -8.25 -15.77
N ARG A 38 19.99 -8.24 -17.11
CA ARG A 38 19.01 -7.47 -17.91
C ARG A 38 17.61 -8.12 -17.98
N THR A 39 17.52 -9.42 -17.71
CA THR A 39 16.24 -10.16 -17.75
C THR A 39 15.43 -9.90 -16.49
N LYS A 40 14.18 -9.46 -16.65
CA LYS A 40 13.25 -9.30 -15.53
C LYS A 40 12.95 -10.67 -14.93
N GLY A 41 13.37 -10.86 -13.68
CA GLY A 41 13.14 -12.09 -12.91
C GLY A 41 12.06 -11.92 -11.85
N ARG A 42 12.06 -12.85 -10.89
CA ARG A 42 11.14 -12.80 -9.74
C ARG A 42 11.56 -11.73 -8.74
N VAL A 43 10.57 -11.11 -8.10
CA VAL A 43 10.77 -10.12 -7.04
C VAL A 43 10.46 -10.75 -5.67
N ARG A 44 11.29 -10.42 -4.68
CA ARG A 44 11.06 -10.81 -3.28
C ARG A 44 10.38 -9.71 -2.49
N MET A 45 9.84 -10.11 -1.33
CA MET A 45 9.29 -9.19 -0.34
C MET A 45 10.38 -8.33 0.29
N ASN A 46 10.10 -7.03 0.45
CA ASN A 46 10.95 -6.13 1.21
C ASN A 46 10.81 -6.41 2.72
N LYS A 47 11.89 -6.87 3.36
CA LYS A 47 11.96 -7.16 4.80
C LYS A 47 12.37 -5.95 5.65
N SER A 48 12.66 -4.78 5.09
CA SER A 48 13.12 -3.62 5.89
C SER A 48 12.04 -2.56 6.12
N GLY A 49 10.89 -2.65 5.42
CA GLY A 49 9.81 -1.67 5.56
C GLY A 49 8.95 -1.82 6.83
N ASN A 50 8.15 -0.79 7.11
CA ASN A 50 7.20 -0.71 8.22
C ASN A 50 6.19 -1.88 8.18
N ARG A 51 6.25 -2.73 9.21
CA ARG A 51 5.43 -3.94 9.31
C ARG A 51 3.96 -3.66 9.57
N GLN A 52 3.65 -2.62 10.33
CA GLN A 52 2.27 -2.24 10.64
C GLN A 52 1.57 -1.71 9.39
N LEU A 53 2.25 -0.85 8.63
CA LEU A 53 1.73 -0.33 7.36
C LEU A 53 1.58 -1.46 6.32
N ASN A 54 2.54 -2.37 6.25
CA ASN A 54 2.45 -3.54 5.36
C ASN A 54 1.29 -4.47 5.73
N ALA A 55 1.06 -4.70 7.03
CA ALA A 55 -0.06 -5.49 7.53
C ALA A 55 -1.41 -4.82 7.24
N ALA A 56 -1.51 -3.50 7.39
CA ALA A 56 -2.70 -2.74 7.03
C ALA A 56 -3.03 -2.89 5.53
N LEU A 57 -2.05 -2.69 4.65
CA LEU A 57 -2.21 -2.87 3.21
C LEU A 57 -2.55 -4.32 2.84
N HIS A 58 -1.98 -5.30 3.53
CA HIS A 58 -2.29 -6.71 3.31
C HIS A 58 -3.76 -7.03 3.64
N ARG A 59 -4.26 -6.55 4.79
CA ARG A 59 -5.68 -6.73 5.17
C ARG A 59 -6.61 -6.12 4.14
N ILE A 60 -6.34 -4.90 3.68
CA ILE A 60 -7.13 -4.25 2.61
C ILE A 60 -7.11 -5.09 1.34
N ALA A 61 -5.93 -5.59 0.92
CA ALA A 61 -5.81 -6.40 -0.28
C ALA A 61 -6.63 -7.70 -0.18
N VAL A 62 -6.54 -8.43 0.94
CA VAL A 62 -7.31 -9.66 1.16
C VAL A 62 -8.81 -9.38 1.16
N THR A 63 -9.25 -8.31 1.83
CA THR A 63 -10.65 -7.89 1.81
C THR A 63 -11.12 -7.54 0.39
N GLN A 64 -10.33 -6.78 -0.36
CA GLN A 64 -10.66 -6.43 -1.75
C GLN A 64 -10.67 -7.62 -2.70
N ILE A 65 -9.92 -8.70 -2.43
CA ILE A 65 -9.95 -9.94 -3.21
C ILE A 65 -11.22 -10.73 -2.89
N ARG A 66 -11.63 -10.77 -1.61
CA ARG A 66 -12.85 -11.48 -1.18
C ARG A 66 -14.12 -10.82 -1.69
N LEU A 67 -14.15 -9.49 -1.66
CA LEU A 67 -15.30 -8.70 -2.11
C LEU A 67 -15.29 -8.51 -3.63
N HIS A 68 -16.46 -8.25 -4.21
CA HIS A 68 -16.57 -7.87 -5.61
C HIS A 68 -16.15 -6.40 -5.78
N GLY A 69 -15.20 -6.13 -6.68
CA GLY A 69 -14.74 -4.77 -6.93
C GLY A 69 -13.42 -4.67 -7.71
N LEU A 70 -12.90 -3.45 -7.82
CA LEU A 70 -11.72 -3.12 -8.62
C LEU A 70 -10.45 -3.87 -8.18
N GLY A 71 -10.31 -4.16 -6.88
CA GLY A 71 -9.16 -4.91 -6.36
C GLY A 71 -9.18 -6.37 -6.77
N ARG A 72 -10.34 -7.04 -6.69
CA ARG A 72 -10.53 -8.42 -7.20
C ARG A 72 -10.34 -8.49 -8.70
N ALA A 73 -10.89 -7.54 -9.46
CA ALA A 73 -10.71 -7.48 -10.91
C ALA A 73 -9.23 -7.35 -11.29
N TYR A 74 -8.49 -6.49 -10.59
CA TYR A 74 -7.05 -6.35 -10.79
C TYR A 74 -6.28 -7.61 -10.43
N TYR A 75 -6.59 -8.22 -9.28
CA TYR A 75 -5.97 -9.47 -8.85
C TYR A 75 -6.19 -10.58 -9.88
N ASN A 76 -7.42 -10.77 -10.33
CA ASN A 76 -7.76 -11.76 -11.35
C ASN A 76 -7.03 -11.49 -12.66
N LYS A 77 -6.95 -10.23 -13.11
CA LYS A 77 -6.18 -9.85 -14.31
C LYS A 77 -4.71 -10.25 -14.20
N ARG A 78 -4.11 -10.14 -13.01
CA ARG A 78 -2.71 -10.56 -12.76
C ARG A 78 -2.58 -12.08 -12.83
N ILE A 79 -3.51 -12.82 -12.21
CA ILE A 79 -3.55 -14.29 -12.26
C ILE A 79 -3.71 -14.79 -13.70
N THR A 80 -4.66 -14.25 -14.46
CA THR A 80 -4.84 -14.62 -15.88
C THR A 80 -3.65 -14.23 -16.75
N GLY A 81 -2.84 -13.27 -16.30
CA GLY A 81 -1.59 -12.87 -16.93
C GLY A 81 -0.38 -13.73 -16.56
N GLY A 82 -0.57 -14.80 -15.77
CA GLY A 82 0.48 -15.75 -15.40
C GLY A 82 1.18 -15.49 -14.06
N ASP A 83 0.77 -14.47 -13.29
CA ASP A 83 1.30 -14.28 -11.94
C ASP A 83 0.82 -15.39 -11.01
N THR A 84 1.69 -15.83 -10.10
CA THR A 84 1.26 -16.63 -8.95
C THR A 84 0.36 -15.82 -8.01
N THR A 85 -0.39 -16.51 -7.14
CA THR A 85 -1.24 -15.88 -6.13
C THR A 85 -0.50 -14.87 -5.26
N THR A 86 0.76 -15.18 -4.92
CA THR A 86 1.62 -14.31 -4.12
C THR A 86 2.12 -13.10 -4.90
N GLU A 87 2.46 -13.27 -6.18
CA GLU A 87 2.87 -12.16 -7.07
C GLU A 87 1.71 -11.20 -7.33
N ALA A 88 0.53 -11.73 -7.65
CA ALA A 88 -0.68 -10.94 -7.84
C ALA A 88 -1.07 -10.16 -6.57
N LEU A 89 -0.98 -10.79 -5.39
CA LEU A 89 -1.22 -10.14 -4.11
C LEU A 89 -0.21 -9.01 -3.82
N ARG A 90 1.08 -9.23 -4.10
CA ARG A 90 2.12 -8.20 -3.97
C ARG A 90 1.86 -7.03 -4.91
N ALA A 91 1.49 -7.29 -6.16
CA ALA A 91 1.13 -6.27 -7.12
C ALA A 91 -0.08 -5.44 -6.65
N LEU A 92 -1.12 -6.09 -6.12
CA LEU A 92 -2.29 -5.41 -5.56
C LEU A 92 -1.89 -4.52 -4.37
N LYS A 93 -1.10 -5.02 -3.42
CA LYS A 93 -0.59 -4.22 -2.29
C LYS A 93 0.23 -3.01 -2.75
N ARG A 94 1.06 -3.18 -3.78
CA ARG A 94 1.83 -2.08 -4.37
C ARG A 94 0.94 -1.02 -5.01
N ARG A 95 -0.15 -1.42 -5.67
CA ARG A 95 -1.18 -0.52 -6.22
C ARG A 95 -1.96 0.20 -5.12
N LEU A 96 -2.27 -0.48 -4.01
CA LEU A 96 -2.92 0.13 -2.86
C LEU A 96 -2.03 1.21 -2.22
N ALA A 97 -0.73 0.95 -2.05
CA ALA A 97 0.20 1.96 -1.54
C ALA A 97 0.29 3.19 -2.46
N ARG A 98 0.22 3.02 -3.79
CA ARG A 98 0.11 4.14 -4.73
C ARG A 98 -1.15 4.97 -4.48
N THR A 99 -2.28 4.27 -4.33
CA THR A 99 -3.58 4.91 -4.10
C THR A 99 -3.55 5.71 -2.80
N VAL A 100 -3.07 5.11 -1.70
CA VAL A 100 -2.91 5.78 -0.41
C VAL A 100 -2.00 7.00 -0.52
N PHE A 101 -0.84 6.88 -1.17
CA PHE A 101 0.09 8.00 -1.36
C PHE A 101 -0.58 9.17 -2.09
N ASN A 102 -1.28 8.90 -3.19
CA ASN A 102 -1.97 9.93 -3.96
C ASN A 102 -3.14 10.56 -3.19
N THR A 103 -3.93 9.75 -2.48
CA THR A 103 -5.03 10.25 -1.64
C THR A 103 -4.52 11.17 -0.54
N LEU A 104 -3.48 10.77 0.19
CA LEU A 104 -2.91 11.58 1.26
C LEU A 104 -2.24 12.85 0.73
N LYS A 105 -1.57 12.77 -0.42
CA LYS A 105 -0.91 13.93 -1.05
C LYS A 105 -1.92 14.96 -1.55
N ASN A 106 -3.05 14.51 -2.10
CA ASN A 106 -4.08 15.38 -2.65
C ASN A 106 -5.06 15.91 -1.59
N ASN A 107 -5.15 15.25 -0.43
CA ASN A 107 -6.02 15.65 0.69
C ASN A 107 -5.20 15.96 1.96
N PRO A 108 -4.44 17.08 1.98
CA PRO A 108 -3.62 17.45 3.13
C PRO A 108 -4.43 17.77 4.40
N SER A 109 -5.72 18.11 4.29
CA SER A 109 -6.61 18.44 5.43
C SER A 109 -6.98 17.28 6.35
N THR A 110 -6.47 16.07 6.13
CA THR A 110 -6.66 14.96 7.08
C THR A 110 -5.86 15.12 8.39
N ALA A 111 -5.14 16.25 8.55
CA ALA A 111 -4.41 16.63 9.75
C ALA A 111 -5.15 17.69 10.61
N THR A 112 -6.45 17.92 10.41
CA THR A 112 -7.24 18.71 11.35
C THR A 112 -7.51 17.86 12.59
N ALA A 113 -6.78 18.16 13.67
CA ALA A 113 -7.06 17.67 15.01
C ALA A 113 -8.56 17.81 15.35
N PRO A 114 -9.14 16.93 16.21
CA PRO A 114 -10.49 17.15 16.69
C PRO A 114 -10.52 18.52 17.38
N ASN A 115 -11.31 19.43 16.82
CA ASN A 115 -11.62 20.70 17.45
C ASN A 115 -12.46 20.38 18.70
N LEU A 116 -11.80 20.23 19.86
CA LEU A 116 -12.44 20.06 21.17
C LEU A 116 -13.04 21.38 21.70
N ALA A 117 -13.21 22.40 20.86
CA ALA A 117 -13.93 23.62 21.21
C ALA A 117 -15.40 23.53 20.81
N ALA A 118 -16.19 22.73 21.52
CA ALA A 118 -17.65 22.81 21.57
C ALA A 118 -18.21 22.01 22.77
N ALA A 119 -17.65 22.24 23.96
CA ALA A 119 -18.25 21.80 25.22
C ALA A 119 -18.01 22.90 26.26
N ALA A 120 -18.85 23.93 26.19
CA ALA A 120 -19.10 24.90 27.25
C ALA A 120 -20.61 25.09 27.34
#